data_AF-A0A6S7GKV4-F1
#
_entry.id   AF-A0A6S7GKV4-F1
#
_cell.length_a   1.000
_cell.length_b   1.000
_cell.length_c   1.000
_cell.angle_alpha   90.00
_cell.angle_beta   90.00
_cell.angle_gamma   90.00
#
_symmetry.space_group_name_H-M   'P 1'
#
loop_
_entity.id
_entity.type
_entity.pdbx_description
1 polymer ?
#
loop_
_entity_poly.entity_id
_entity_poly.type
_entity_poly.pdbx_seq_one_letter_code
_entity_poly.pdbx_strand_id
1 'polypeptide(L)'
;KLAIYGKLFQPIEDIITEKLIPALTDRSHCFIEERKLLSLPKRYAGLNIVNPVEEANLQLDASRKITEPLKKMIIEQSDSYRKPDLCEVKAKLRQQKANQHARKAKIIRES
;
A
#
# COMPACT_ATOMS: atom_id res chain seq x y z
N LYS A 1 -5.83 -15.95 -9.12
CA LYS A 1 -5.83 -16.31 -7.68
C LYS A 1 -5.01 -15.27 -6.90
N LEU A 2 -5.58 -14.11 -6.55
CA LEU A 2 -4.83 -13.00 -5.91
C LEU A 2 -5.48 -12.51 -4.59
N ALA A 3 -6.62 -13.05 -4.17
CA ALA A 3 -7.35 -12.57 -2.99
C ALA A 3 -6.90 -13.17 -1.65
N ILE A 4 -5.76 -13.87 -1.60
CA ILE A 4 -5.38 -14.66 -0.40
C ILE A 4 -4.66 -13.78 0.64
N TYR A 5 -3.73 -12.92 0.21
CA TYR A 5 -2.88 -12.20 1.15
C TYR A 5 -3.60 -11.07 1.88
N GLY A 6 -4.53 -10.36 1.20
CA GLY A 6 -5.31 -9.30 1.83
C GLY A 6 -6.11 -9.78 3.05
N LYS A 7 -6.70 -10.98 2.96
CA LYS A 7 -7.50 -11.56 4.05
C LYS A 7 -6.70 -11.78 5.34
N LEU A 8 -5.38 -12.00 5.23
CA LEU A 8 -4.51 -12.16 6.40
C LEU A 8 -4.37 -10.86 7.21
N PHE A 9 -4.66 -9.72 6.59
CA PHE A 9 -4.60 -8.40 7.23
C PHE A 9 -5.96 -7.92 7.75
N GLN A 10 -7.02 -8.73 7.62
CA GLN A 10 -8.35 -8.34 8.11
C GLN A 10 -8.34 -7.96 9.60
N PRO A 11 -7.70 -8.73 10.52
CA PRO A 11 -7.68 -8.36 11.93
C PRO A 11 -7.03 -6.99 12.21
N ILE A 12 -6.05 -6.59 11.38
CA ILE A 12 -5.40 -5.29 11.50
C ILE A 12 -6.33 -4.19 10.99
N GLU A 13 -7.00 -4.42 9.87
CA GLU A 13 -7.98 -3.48 9.33
C GLU A 13 -9.16 -3.26 10.28
N ASP A 14 -9.60 -4.32 10.96
CA ASP A 14 -10.65 -4.25 11.99
C ASP A 14 -10.19 -3.37 13.15
N ILE A 15 -8.98 -3.58 13.69
CA ILE A 15 -8.40 -2.73 14.76
C ILE A 15 -8.24 -1.27 14.31
N ILE A 16 -7.82 -1.04 13.07
CA ILE A 16 -7.69 0.31 12.53
C ILE A 16 -9.06 1.02 12.53
N THR A 17 -10.10 0.32 12.09
CA THR A 17 -11.45 0.89 11.91
C THR A 17 -12.21 1.02 13.24
N GLU A 18 -12.06 0.06 14.14
CA GLU A 18 -12.81 -0.01 15.40
C GLU A 18 -12.13 0.71 16.57
N LYS A 19 -10.80 0.86 16.53
CA LYS A 19 -10.04 1.42 17.67
C LYS A 19 -9.21 2.63 17.28
N LEU A 20 -8.35 2.50 16.26
CA LEU A 20 -7.38 3.55 15.92
C LEU A 20 -8.07 4.82 15.41
N ILE A 21 -8.90 4.70 14.36
CA ILE A 21 -9.55 5.87 13.76
C ILE A 21 -10.50 6.54 14.76
N PRO A 22 -11.38 5.81 15.46
CA PRO A 22 -12.23 6.39 16.52
C PRO A 22 -11.43 7.16 17.58
N ALA A 23 -10.31 6.60 18.06
CA ALA A 23 -9.45 7.26 19.03
C ALA A 23 -8.74 8.51 18.46
N LEU A 24 -8.42 8.54 17.17
CA LEU A 24 -7.80 9.69 16.52
C LEU A 24 -8.79 10.83 16.22
N THR A 25 -10.06 10.52 16.00
CA THR A 25 -11.08 11.50 15.62
C THR A 25 -12.01 11.89 16.77
N ASP A 26 -11.80 11.31 17.96
CA ASP A 26 -12.68 11.45 19.14
C ASP A 26 -14.14 11.11 18.81
N ARG A 27 -14.32 10.02 18.05
CA ARG A 27 -15.62 9.50 17.60
C ARG A 27 -15.84 8.10 18.14
N SER A 28 -17.10 7.67 18.18
CA SER A 28 -17.47 6.31 18.62
C SER A 28 -17.25 5.24 17.56
N HIS A 29 -17.21 5.61 16.27
CA HIS A 29 -17.07 4.68 15.16
C HIS A 29 -16.48 5.38 13.93
N CYS A 30 -15.87 4.59 13.05
CA CYS A 30 -15.40 5.02 11.73
C CYS A 30 -16.39 4.56 10.65
N PHE A 31 -16.93 5.49 9.87
CA PHE A 31 -17.77 5.13 8.72
C PHE A 31 -16.93 4.60 7.56
N ILE A 32 -17.54 3.85 6.64
CA ILE A 32 -16.85 3.32 5.45
C ILE A 32 -16.27 4.43 4.57
N GLU A 33 -17.01 5.52 4.36
CA GLU A 33 -16.54 6.65 3.56
C GLU A 33 -15.42 7.44 4.24
N GLU A 34 -15.51 7.58 5.57
CA GLU A 34 -14.42 8.13 6.39
C GLU A 34 -13.18 7.25 6.30
N ARG A 35 -13.34 5.93 6.41
CA ARG A 35 -12.24 4.96 6.29
C ARG A 35 -11.53 5.07 4.95
N LYS A 36 -12.30 5.17 3.86
CA LYS A 36 -11.79 5.37 2.49
C LYS A 36 -11.05 6.71 2.37
N LEU A 37 -11.63 7.81 2.86
CA LEU A 37 -11.02 9.14 2.83
C LEU A 37 -9.69 9.16 3.59
N LEU A 38 -9.67 8.62 4.82
CA LEU A 38 -8.48 8.58 5.67
C LEU A 38 -7.36 7.71 5.09
N SER A 39 -7.69 6.75 4.21
CA SER A 39 -6.71 5.96 3.47
C SER A 39 -5.94 6.75 2.42
N LEU A 40 -6.50 7.86 1.92
CA LEU A 40 -5.86 8.69 0.91
C LEU A 40 -4.65 9.46 1.48
N PRO A 41 -3.67 9.84 0.65
CA PRO A 41 -2.64 10.79 1.03
C PRO A 41 -3.16 12.16 1.43
N LYS A 42 -2.36 12.90 2.22
CA LYS A 42 -2.63 14.28 2.66
C LYS A 42 -3.03 15.25 1.54
N ARG A 43 -2.40 15.15 0.36
CA ARG A 43 -2.73 15.98 -0.82
C ARG A 43 -4.14 15.76 -1.38
N TYR A 44 -4.84 14.72 -0.94
CA TYR A 44 -6.23 14.41 -1.25
C TYR A 44 -7.09 14.40 0.02
N ALA A 45 -6.76 15.22 1.02
CA ALA A 45 -7.46 15.37 2.30
C ALA A 45 -7.55 14.11 3.19
N GLY A 46 -6.73 13.09 2.94
CA GLY A 46 -6.64 11.91 3.81
C GLY A 46 -5.44 11.93 4.77
N LEU A 47 -5.31 10.89 5.61
CA LEU A 47 -4.22 10.74 6.58
C LEU A 47 -3.16 9.72 6.17
N ASN A 48 -3.31 9.11 5.00
CA ASN A 48 -2.47 8.03 4.49
C ASN A 48 -2.46 6.80 5.43
N ILE A 49 -3.57 6.55 6.12
CA ILE A 49 -3.81 5.34 6.94
C ILE A 49 -4.29 4.24 5.98
N VAL A 50 -3.31 3.61 5.32
CA VAL A 50 -3.52 2.67 4.24
C VAL A 50 -4.40 1.49 4.68
N ASN A 51 -5.31 1.01 3.81
CA ASN A 51 -6.02 -0.25 4.04
C ASN A 51 -5.09 -1.43 3.70
N PRO A 52 -4.62 -2.21 4.68
CA PRO A 52 -3.66 -3.28 4.44
C PRO A 52 -4.29 -4.45 3.67
N VAL A 53 -5.59 -4.67 3.78
CA VAL A 53 -6.32 -5.73 3.04
C VAL A 53 -6.31 -5.42 1.54
N GLU A 54 -6.59 -4.18 1.17
CA GLU A 54 -6.59 -3.75 -0.24
C GLU A 54 -5.17 -3.71 -0.83
N GLU A 55 -4.18 -3.30 -0.03
CA GLU A 55 -2.87 -2.92 -0.53
C GLU A 55 -1.84 -4.05 -0.42
N ALA A 56 -2.12 -5.11 0.35
CA ALA A 56 -1.21 -6.23 0.57
C ALA A 56 -0.62 -6.79 -0.74
N ASN A 57 -1.46 -7.03 -1.74
CA ASN A 57 -1.02 -7.59 -3.02
C ASN A 57 -0.10 -6.63 -3.77
N LEU A 58 -0.46 -5.35 -3.82
CA LEU A 58 0.34 -4.34 -4.50
C LEU A 58 1.70 -4.16 -3.81
N GLN A 59 1.72 -4.15 -2.48
CA GLN A 59 2.97 -4.06 -1.71
C GLN A 59 3.84 -5.32 -1.87
N LEU A 60 3.23 -6.51 -1.92
CA LEU A 60 3.95 -7.75 -2.19
C LEU A 60 4.59 -7.75 -3.59
N ASP A 61 3.85 -7.34 -4.61
CA ASP A 61 4.36 -7.25 -5.98
C ASP A 61 5.46 -6.20 -6.11
N ALA A 62 5.31 -5.05 -5.44
CA ALA A 62 6.34 -4.02 -5.36
C ALA A 62 7.61 -4.56 -4.68
N SER A 63 7.47 -5.28 -3.56
CA SER A 63 8.58 -5.92 -2.85
C SER A 63 9.32 -6.94 -3.74
N ARG A 64 8.57 -7.80 -4.46
CA ARG A 64 9.13 -8.75 -5.43
C ARG A 64 9.91 -8.03 -6.52
N LYS A 65 9.36 -6.97 -7.13
CA LYS A 65 10.05 -6.18 -8.16
C LYS A 65 11.34 -5.54 -7.65
N ILE A 66 11.34 -5.04 -6.42
CA ILE A 66 12.51 -4.42 -5.80
C ILE A 66 13.59 -5.46 -5.50
N THR A 67 13.21 -6.67 -5.10
CA THR A 67 14.13 -7.74 -4.72
C THR A 67 14.57 -8.63 -5.88
N GLU A 68 13.90 -8.57 -7.04
CA GLU A 68 14.19 -9.40 -8.22
C GLU A 68 15.66 -9.31 -8.69
N PRO A 69 16.32 -8.13 -8.73
CA PRO A 69 17.73 -8.07 -9.11
C PRO A 69 18.63 -8.86 -8.16
N LEU A 70 18.38 -8.78 -6.85
CA LEU A 70 19.13 -9.54 -5.85
C LEU A 70 18.88 -11.04 -5.99
N LYS A 71 17.62 -11.43 -6.23
CA LYS A 71 17.26 -12.83 -6.46
C LYS A 71 18.01 -13.40 -7.67
N LYS A 72 18.14 -12.64 -8.77
CA LYS A 72 18.91 -13.06 -9.96
C LYS A 72 20.39 -13.27 -9.64
N MET A 73 21.01 -12.33 -8.94
CA MET A 73 22.42 -12.45 -8.53
C MET A 73 22.67 -13.69 -7.66
N ILE A 74 21.74 -14.00 -6.75
CA ILE A 74 21.82 -15.22 -5.92
C ILE A 74 21.72 -16.48 -6.79
N ILE A 75 20.81 -16.51 -7.77
CA ILE A 75 20.64 -17.67 -8.67
C ILE A 75 21.87 -17.84 -9.57
N GLU A 76 22.42 -16.74 -10.07
CA GLU A 76 23.60 -16.72 -10.95
C GLU A 76 24.91 -17.04 -10.21
N GLN A 77 24.90 -17.05 -8.87
CA GLN A 77 26.08 -17.30 -8.03
C GLN A 77 27.29 -16.45 -8.45
N SER A 78 27.06 -15.16 -8.76
CA SER A 78 28.14 -14.29 -9.23
C SER A 78 29.14 -13.99 -8.11
N ASP A 79 30.43 -14.26 -8.33
CA ASP A 79 31.50 -13.97 -7.36
C ASP A 79 31.71 -12.46 -7.10
N SER A 80 31.17 -11.60 -7.97
CA SER A 80 31.25 -10.15 -7.85
C SER A 80 29.89 -9.56 -7.48
N TYR A 81 29.70 -9.25 -6.19
CA TYR A 81 28.53 -8.49 -5.76
C TYR A 81 28.59 -7.05 -6.29
N ARG A 82 27.62 -6.68 -7.14
CA ARG A 82 27.32 -5.29 -7.50
C ARG A 82 25.97 -4.90 -6.95
N LYS A 83 25.92 -3.82 -6.17
CA LYS A 83 24.67 -3.27 -5.65
C LYS A 83 23.74 -2.95 -6.84
N PRO A 84 22.55 -3.56 -6.93
CA PRO A 84 21.62 -3.24 -8.00
C PRO A 84 21.19 -1.78 -7.95
N ASP A 85 21.21 -1.09 -9.09
CA ASP A 85 20.55 0.20 -9.18
C ASP A 85 19.02 -0.02 -9.25
N LEU A 86 18.34 0.51 -8.24
CA LEU A 86 16.90 0.40 -8.08
C LEU A 86 16.19 1.74 -8.37
N CYS A 87 16.90 2.76 -8.84
CA CYS A 87 16.33 4.10 -9.04
C CYS A 87 15.13 4.06 -9.99
N GLU A 88 15.29 3.43 -11.15
CA GLU A 88 14.19 3.30 -12.13
C GLU A 88 13.02 2.46 -11.61
N VAL A 89 13.32 1.33 -10.96
CA VAL A 89 12.29 0.45 -10.40
C VAL A 89 11.48 1.18 -9.34
N LYS A 90 12.15 1.88 -8.43
CA LYS A 90 11.51 2.70 -7.39
C LYS A 90 10.74 3.86 -8.00
N ALA A 91 11.25 4.52 -9.04
CA ALA A 91 10.55 5.59 -9.73
C ALA A 91 9.24 5.10 -10.36
N LYS A 92 9.27 3.98 -11.09
CA LYS A 92 8.08 3.35 -11.68
C LYS A 92 7.05 2.97 -10.62
N LEU A 93 7.48 2.36 -9.51
CA LEU A 93 6.59 2.01 -8.40
C LEU A 93 5.95 3.23 -7.74
N ARG A 94 6.72 4.32 -7.53
CA ARG A 94 6.19 5.59 -7.01
C ARG A 94 5.14 6.19 -7.94
N GLN A 95 5.39 6.18 -9.25
CA GLN A 95 4.45 6.68 -10.25
C GLN A 95 3.15 5.85 -10.27
N GLN A 96 3.26 4.52 -10.23
CA GLN A 96 2.10 3.62 -10.15
C GLN A 96 1.25 3.91 -8.91
N LYS A 97 1.90 4.04 -7.74
CA LYS A 97 1.21 4.39 -6.47
C LYS A 97 0.55 5.76 -6.54
N ALA A 98 1.21 6.76 -7.14
CA ALA A 98 0.63 8.08 -7.32
C ALA A 98 -0.62 8.07 -8.20
N ASN A 99 -0.58 7.32 -9.31
CA ASN A 99 -1.71 7.15 -10.23
C ASN A 99 -2.89 6.44 -9.55
N GLN A 100 -2.63 5.41 -8.75
CA GLN A 100 -3.66 4.72 -7.99
C GLN A 100 -4.31 5.63 -6.94
N HIS A 101 -3.50 6.40 -6.20
CA HIS A 101 -4.04 7.38 -5.25
C HIS A 101 -4.92 8.43 -5.94
N ALA A 102 -4.52 8.93 -7.11
CA ALA A 102 -5.32 9.87 -7.89
C ALA A 102 -6.66 9.26 -8.33
N ARG A 103 -6.66 8.00 -8.76
CA ARG A 103 -7.88 7.26 -9.11
C ARG A 103 -8.80 7.06 -7.90
N LYS A 104 -8.26 6.60 -6.78
CA LYS A 104 -9.02 6.43 -5.52
C LYS A 104 -9.65 7.74 -5.07
N ALA A 105 -8.89 8.84 -5.12
CA ALA A 105 -9.38 10.17 -4.74
C ALA A 105 -10.50 10.66 -5.67
N LYS A 106 -10.39 10.40 -6.99
CA LYS A 106 -11.46 10.75 -7.95
C LYS A 106 -12.75 10.01 -7.64
N ILE A 107 -12.67 8.70 -7.38
CA ILE A 107 -13.84 7.87 -7.04
C ILE A 107 -14.52 8.41 -5.77
N ILE A 108 -13.76 8.65 -4.70
CA ILE A 108 -14.32 9.14 -3.43
C ILE A 108 -14.97 10.52 -3.59
N ARG A 109 -14.43 11.39 -4.46
CA ARG A 109 -15.01 12.72 -4.72
C ARG A 109 -16.32 12.67 -5.51
N GLU A 110 -16.51 11.62 -6.32
CA GLU A 110 -17.69 11.41 -7.17
C GLU A 110 -18.74 10.51 -6.49
N SER A 111 -18.44 9.99 -5.28
CA SER A 111 -19.34 9.16 -4.46
C SER A 111 -20.21 10.02 -3.56
#